data_AF-A0ABD3QJS2-F1
#
_entry.id   AF-A0ABD3QJS2-F1
#
_cell.length_a   1.000
_cell.length_b   1.000
_cell.length_c   1.000
_cell.angle_alpha   90.00
_cell.angle_beta   90.00
_cell.angle_gamma   90.00
#
_symmetry.space_group_name_H-M   'P 1'
#
loop_
_entity.id
_entity.type
_entity.pdbx_description
1 polymer ?
#
loop_
_entity_poly.entity_id
_entity_poly.type
_entity_poly.pdbx_seq_one_letter_code
_entity_poly.pdbx_strand_id
1 'polypeptide(L)'
;MSTHRRPALRTATRNSTIIETVFLVGLVVVIAVVFYTYQIISSSIEGKQHDAADISFPLNLPKPPSFSDQLTLRDLHDTPTRGGYGHFSRLAQDLASLPPNETLQKLKDEDPFGTRTFDSLLLEQETQLARVLTLQEIRQLFPCPDEQDRITLPDSRNEQRAREFRENKRGTFLFFQHLRKAGGTNFCSLAEKNLPPPAKPRYYCMPDMEWTDNQRAGYLHDWSNEEIIRRMESSGYRIAGNEWENFDVARHFELPAVFATSFRKPLDRALSQFRFECIEDRGCKIKDVHRWWDKRQDLYNVYTKTFADPPIGARQFFRGSYAKERRKFMETAIDTLSKFHLVICMEWLAYAGPLVTSVLGWDDLSALMTRVRPHIGQAKRDDGQDKNALGSASIKKASWVPEEYLDADQYKKMSEDLALDEILTDVARRMFLERLVCENWEQ
;
A
#
# COMPACT_ATOMS: atom_id res chain seq x y z
N MET A 1 -38.01 -76.64 -2.02
CA MET A 1 -38.44 -76.73 -0.61
C MET A 1 -38.15 -75.41 0.08
N SER A 2 -39.15 -74.93 0.82
CA SER A 2 -39.14 -73.92 1.89
C SER A 2 -38.74 -72.46 1.62
N THR A 3 -39.82 -71.69 1.45
CA THR A 3 -40.05 -70.28 1.82
C THR A 3 -39.55 -69.85 3.21
N HIS A 4 -39.11 -68.60 3.35
CA HIS A 4 -39.55 -67.73 4.46
C HIS A 4 -39.43 -66.23 4.10
N ARG A 5 -40.61 -65.59 3.98
CA ARG A 5 -40.81 -64.13 4.08
C ARG A 5 -40.55 -63.69 5.52
N ARG A 6 -40.06 -62.45 5.75
CA ARG A 6 -40.69 -61.48 6.69
C ARG A 6 -40.28 -60.01 6.41
N PRO A 7 -41.15 -59.04 6.79
CA PRO A 7 -41.12 -57.63 6.39
C PRO A 7 -40.74 -56.67 7.54
N ALA A 8 -40.24 -55.46 7.22
CA ALA A 8 -40.39 -54.27 8.09
C ALA A 8 -39.87 -52.99 7.39
N LEU A 9 -40.74 -52.28 6.68
CA LEU A 9 -40.53 -50.87 6.31
C LEU A 9 -41.91 -50.19 6.35
N ARG A 10 -42.36 -49.78 7.54
CA ARG A 10 -43.56 -48.95 7.72
C ARG A 10 -43.57 -48.33 9.13
N THR A 11 -42.73 -47.32 9.36
CA THR A 11 -42.91 -46.38 10.49
C THR A 11 -42.16 -45.04 10.37
N ALA A 12 -41.71 -44.63 9.18
CA ALA A 12 -40.89 -43.42 9.02
C ALA A 12 -41.58 -42.22 8.33
N THR A 13 -42.91 -42.21 8.19
CA THR A 13 -43.61 -41.15 7.42
C THR A 13 -44.59 -40.29 8.23
N ARG A 14 -44.55 -40.35 9.58
CA ARG A 14 -45.47 -39.53 10.41
C ARG A 14 -44.84 -38.31 11.09
N ASN A 15 -43.52 -38.13 11.04
CA ASN A 15 -42.81 -36.99 11.65
C ASN A 15 -42.32 -35.91 10.65
N SER A 16 -42.39 -36.15 9.33
CA SER A 16 -41.90 -35.16 8.33
C SER A 16 -42.76 -33.90 8.30
N THR A 17 -44.09 -34.07 8.40
CA THR A 17 -45.05 -32.97 8.22
C THR A 17 -44.97 -31.93 9.34
N ILE A 18 -44.65 -32.36 10.57
CA ILE A 18 -44.52 -31.44 11.72
C ILE A 18 -43.23 -30.61 11.58
N ILE A 19 -42.13 -31.23 11.15
CA ILE A 19 -40.84 -30.55 10.98
C ILE A 19 -40.92 -29.54 9.82
N GLU A 20 -41.56 -29.90 8.71
CA GLU A 20 -41.80 -29.00 7.58
C GLU A 20 -42.69 -27.80 7.97
N THR A 21 -43.74 -28.04 8.77
CA THR A 21 -44.63 -26.97 9.23
C THR A 21 -43.91 -26.01 10.18
N VAL A 22 -43.12 -26.52 11.12
CA VAL A 22 -42.34 -25.69 12.05
C VAL A 22 -41.29 -24.86 11.29
N PHE A 23 -40.65 -25.45 10.27
CA PHE A 23 -39.68 -24.75 9.43
C PHE A 23 -40.33 -23.62 8.62
N LEU A 24 -41.47 -23.88 7.98
CA LEU A 24 -42.20 -22.86 7.20
C LEU A 24 -42.72 -21.72 8.08
N VAL A 25 -43.28 -22.03 9.24
CA VAL A 25 -43.74 -21.00 10.20
C VAL A 25 -42.56 -20.17 10.70
N GLY A 26 -41.43 -20.81 11.03
CA GLY A 26 -40.20 -20.11 11.41
C GLY A 26 -39.69 -19.16 10.33
N LEU A 27 -39.69 -19.60 9.07
CA LEU A 27 -39.27 -18.78 7.92
C LEU A 27 -40.18 -17.55 7.75
N VAL A 28 -41.51 -17.71 7.86
CA VAL A 28 -42.46 -16.60 7.74
C VAL A 28 -42.27 -15.58 8.86
N VAL A 29 -42.03 -16.03 10.09
CA VAL A 29 -41.76 -15.13 11.22
C VAL A 29 -40.47 -14.34 11.00
N VAL A 30 -39.40 -14.98 10.53
CA VAL A 30 -38.12 -14.30 10.23
C VAL A 30 -38.31 -13.25 9.14
N ILE A 31 -39.02 -13.57 8.06
CA ILE A 31 -39.32 -12.62 6.98
C ILE A 31 -40.13 -11.42 7.51
N ALA A 32 -41.15 -11.67 8.34
CA ALA A 32 -41.96 -10.61 8.94
C ALA A 32 -41.14 -9.68 9.83
N VAL A 33 -40.23 -10.23 10.64
CA VAL A 33 -39.33 -9.44 11.50
C VAL A 33 -38.39 -8.60 10.66
N VAL A 34 -37.76 -9.18 9.64
CA VAL A 34 -36.85 -8.44 8.73
C VAL A 34 -37.59 -7.30 8.04
N PHE A 35 -38.80 -7.55 7.51
CA PHE A 35 -39.61 -6.54 6.85
C PHE A 35 -40.04 -5.41 7.81
N TYR A 36 -40.41 -5.76 9.05
CA TYR A 36 -40.76 -4.78 10.08
C TYR A 36 -39.56 -3.90 10.47
N THR A 37 -38.38 -4.50 10.67
CA THR A 37 -37.16 -3.73 10.94
C THR A 37 -36.77 -2.82 9.77
N TYR A 38 -36.94 -3.28 8.53
CA TYR A 38 -36.70 -2.47 7.34
C TYR A 38 -37.62 -1.25 7.29
N GLN A 39 -38.92 -1.42 7.57
CA GLN A 39 -39.91 -0.33 7.62
C GLN A 39 -39.57 0.71 8.71
N ILE A 40 -39.11 0.28 9.88
CA ILE A 40 -38.67 1.20 10.95
C ILE A 40 -37.46 2.01 10.52
N ILE A 41 -36.48 1.36 9.89
CA ILE A 41 -35.26 2.04 9.43
C ILE A 41 -35.59 3.02 8.30
N SER A 42 -36.40 2.60 7.32
CA SER A 42 -36.82 3.46 6.19
C SER A 42 -37.58 4.69 6.67
N SER A 43 -38.53 4.53 7.59
CA SER A 43 -39.29 5.65 8.15
C SER A 43 -38.44 6.61 9.01
N SER A 44 -37.38 6.10 9.64
CA SER A 44 -36.41 6.93 10.38
C SER A 44 -35.47 7.73 9.47
N ILE A 45 -35.26 7.28 8.23
CA ILE A 45 -34.42 7.95 7.23
C ILE A 45 -35.21 9.05 6.51
N GLU A 46 -36.47 8.81 6.17
CA GLU A 46 -37.32 9.78 5.46
C GLU A 46 -37.78 10.95 6.35
N GLY A 47 -37.81 10.78 7.68
CA GLY A 47 -38.20 11.83 8.63
C GLY A 47 -37.20 12.97 8.85
N LYS A 48 -36.05 12.99 8.17
CA LYS A 48 -34.98 14.00 8.36
C LYS A 48 -34.72 14.90 7.15
N GLN A 49 -35.69 15.02 6.24
CA GLN A 49 -35.54 15.83 5.03
C GLN A 49 -36.44 17.07 5.05
N HIS A 50 -36.26 17.95 6.03
CA HIS A 50 -36.63 19.36 5.93
C HIS A 50 -35.62 20.21 6.71
N ASP A 51 -35.24 21.33 6.09
CA ASP A 51 -34.32 22.39 6.54
C ASP A 51 -32.83 22.22 6.23
N ALA A 52 -32.51 22.08 4.94
CA ALA A 52 -31.20 22.48 4.41
C ALA A 52 -31.21 24.01 4.19
N ALA A 53 -30.85 24.76 5.23
CA ALA A 53 -30.43 26.15 5.07
C ALA A 53 -29.07 26.18 4.36
N ASP A 54 -28.93 27.07 3.38
CA ASP A 54 -27.68 27.42 2.72
C ASP A 54 -26.67 27.91 3.77
N ILE A 55 -25.72 27.05 4.16
CA ILE A 55 -24.58 27.44 4.98
C ILE A 55 -23.37 27.55 4.06
N SER A 56 -23.15 28.75 3.52
CA SER A 56 -21.87 29.13 2.93
C SER A 56 -20.88 29.42 4.06
N PHE A 57 -19.98 28.47 4.33
CA PHE A 57 -18.86 28.72 5.24
C PHE A 57 -17.73 29.45 4.49
N PRO A 58 -17.25 30.60 4.99
CA PRO A 58 -16.00 31.17 4.50
C PRO A 58 -14.84 30.32 5.06
N LEU A 59 -14.31 29.41 4.23
CA LEU A 59 -13.02 28.76 4.50
C LEU A 59 -11.90 29.80 4.36
N ASN A 60 -11.54 30.46 5.46
CA ASN A 60 -10.25 31.12 5.60
C ASN A 60 -9.19 30.05 5.83
N LEU A 61 -8.81 29.32 4.77
CA LEU A 61 -7.62 28.48 4.79
C LEU A 61 -6.37 29.39 4.88
N PRO A 62 -5.38 29.06 5.72
CA PRO A 62 -4.09 29.73 5.69
C PRO A 62 -3.51 29.63 4.28
N LYS A 63 -3.03 30.75 3.73
CA LYS A 63 -2.23 30.72 2.50
C LYS A 63 -1.07 29.74 2.71
N PRO A 64 -0.81 28.81 1.79
CA PRO A 64 0.37 27.96 1.87
C PRO A 64 1.61 28.87 1.96
N PRO A 65 2.62 28.49 2.77
CA PRO A 65 3.85 29.26 2.84
C PRO A 65 4.46 29.35 1.44
N SER A 66 4.63 30.57 0.94
CA SER A 66 5.37 30.79 -0.30
C SER A 66 6.85 30.46 -0.02
N PHE A 67 7.29 29.29 -0.45
CA PHE A 67 8.71 28.92 -0.48
C PHE A 67 9.39 29.70 -1.60
N SER A 68 9.63 30.99 -1.36
CA SER A 68 10.42 31.86 -2.21
C SER A 68 11.28 32.70 -1.28
N ASP A 69 12.54 32.28 -1.17
CA ASP A 69 13.73 33.07 -0.85
C ASP A 69 14.51 32.50 0.33
N GLN A 70 15.53 31.69 -0.01
CA GLN A 70 16.93 31.85 0.40
C GLN A 70 17.69 30.53 0.23
N LEU A 71 18.29 30.33 -0.94
CA LEU A 71 19.48 29.49 -1.11
C LEU A 71 20.18 29.90 -2.42
N THR A 72 21.08 30.87 -2.30
CA THR A 72 22.03 31.24 -3.36
C THR A 72 23.11 30.16 -3.43
N LEU A 73 22.90 29.16 -4.29
CA LEU A 73 23.90 28.15 -4.64
C LEU A 73 24.46 28.45 -6.03
N ARG A 74 25.78 28.65 -6.06
CA ARG A 74 26.58 29.01 -7.24
C ARG A 74 26.53 27.96 -8.35
N ASP A 75 26.56 28.49 -9.56
CA ASP A 75 26.68 27.90 -10.89
C ASP A 75 27.34 26.52 -10.98
N LEU A 76 26.61 25.61 -11.63
CA LEU A 76 27.17 24.67 -12.60
C LEU A 76 26.21 24.62 -13.79
N HIS A 77 26.77 24.82 -14.98
CA HIS A 77 26.12 24.74 -16.28
C HIS A 77 25.38 23.41 -16.45
N ASP A 78 24.08 23.39 -16.14
CA ASP A 78 23.14 22.40 -16.63
C ASP A 78 22.11 23.14 -17.47
N THR A 79 21.83 22.62 -18.66
CA THR A 79 20.63 23.00 -19.41
C THR A 79 19.45 22.86 -18.45
N PRO A 80 18.53 23.84 -18.33
CA PRO A 80 17.44 23.76 -17.37
C PRO A 80 16.58 22.54 -17.72
N THR A 81 16.87 21.41 -17.08
CA THR A 81 16.06 20.22 -17.13
C THR A 81 14.73 20.64 -16.55
N ARG A 82 13.69 20.68 -17.38
CA ARG A 82 12.33 20.92 -16.89
C ARG A 82 12.03 19.93 -15.78
N GLY A 83 11.53 20.41 -14.64
CA GLY A 83 11.16 19.56 -13.52
C GLY A 83 11.93 19.82 -12.23
N GLY A 84 11.35 19.37 -11.12
CA GLY A 84 11.94 19.46 -9.78
C GLY A 84 12.76 18.24 -9.36
N TYR A 85 12.84 17.18 -10.17
CA TYR A 85 13.52 15.92 -9.81
C TYR A 85 14.95 16.15 -9.29
N GLY A 86 15.76 16.94 -10.00
CA GLY A 86 17.14 17.21 -9.59
C GLY A 86 17.25 17.93 -8.24
N HIS A 87 16.32 18.86 -7.95
CA HIS A 87 16.25 19.55 -6.66
C HIS A 87 15.88 18.58 -5.53
N PHE A 88 14.78 17.85 -5.66
CA PHE A 88 14.30 16.93 -4.62
C PHE A 88 15.23 15.73 -4.41
N SER A 89 15.88 15.23 -5.47
CA SER A 89 16.89 14.18 -5.35
C SER A 89 18.08 14.67 -4.53
N ARG A 90 18.60 15.88 -4.80
CA ARG A 90 19.67 16.49 -3.99
C ARG A 90 19.25 16.70 -2.54
N LEU A 91 18.03 17.21 -2.32
CA LEU A 91 17.47 17.40 -0.98
C LEU A 91 17.42 16.09 -0.19
N ALA A 92 16.92 15.02 -0.80
CA ALA A 92 16.88 13.70 -0.16
C ALA A 92 18.27 13.13 0.11
N GLN A 93 19.23 13.33 -0.80
CA GLN A 93 20.63 12.97 -0.56
C GLN A 93 21.22 13.74 0.61
N ASP A 94 21.01 15.06 0.67
CA ASP A 94 21.52 15.89 1.74
C ASP A 94 20.92 15.46 3.09
N LEU A 95 19.62 15.15 3.16
CA LEU A 95 19.00 14.53 4.34
C LEU A 95 19.62 13.16 4.69
N ALA A 96 19.91 12.33 3.68
CA ALA A 96 20.54 11.02 3.87
C ALA A 96 22.00 11.13 4.34
N SER A 97 22.64 12.29 4.16
CA SER A 97 24.00 12.54 4.63
C SER A 97 24.09 12.87 6.12
N LEU A 98 22.98 13.28 6.74
CA LEU A 98 22.92 13.67 8.14
C LEU A 98 22.86 12.46 9.08
N PRO A 99 23.27 12.61 10.36
CA PRO A 99 22.96 11.63 11.40
C PRO A 99 21.46 11.30 11.47
N PRO A 100 21.06 10.04 11.76
CA PRO A 100 19.65 9.64 11.75
C PRO A 100 18.70 10.52 12.56
N ASN A 101 19.12 10.93 13.77
CA ASN A 101 18.33 11.83 14.62
C ASN A 101 18.12 13.21 13.97
N GLU A 102 19.17 13.79 13.36
CA GLU A 102 19.08 15.07 12.66
C GLU A 102 18.23 14.96 11.39
N THR A 103 18.36 13.86 10.64
CA THR A 103 17.48 13.55 9.49
C THR A 103 16.02 13.57 9.91
N LEU A 104 15.67 12.82 10.97
CA LEU A 104 14.29 12.69 11.46
C LEU A 104 13.75 14.03 11.97
N GLN A 105 14.57 14.80 12.67
CA GLN A 105 14.20 16.12 13.17
C GLN A 105 13.90 17.08 12.01
N LYS A 106 14.77 17.12 10.98
CA LYS A 106 14.52 17.94 9.78
C LYS A 106 13.26 17.52 9.03
N LEU A 107 13.05 16.21 8.84
CA LEU A 107 11.82 15.73 8.20
C LEU A 107 10.57 16.17 8.97
N LYS A 108 10.63 16.17 10.30
CA LYS A 108 9.52 16.60 11.17
C LYS A 108 9.29 18.12 11.13
N ASP A 109 10.36 18.90 11.22
CA ASP A 109 10.27 20.36 11.41
C ASP A 109 10.08 21.11 10.09
N GLU A 110 10.72 20.64 9.02
CA GLU A 110 10.77 21.34 7.73
C GLU A 110 9.76 20.77 6.72
N ASP A 111 9.29 19.52 6.92
CA ASP A 111 8.45 18.75 5.98
C ASP A 111 8.84 19.00 4.50
N PRO A 112 10.10 18.72 4.12
CA PRO A 112 10.67 19.16 2.84
C PRO A 112 9.92 18.65 1.60
N PHE A 113 9.10 17.61 1.76
CA PHE A 113 8.29 17.02 0.69
C PHE A 113 6.81 17.44 0.75
N GLY A 114 6.38 18.15 1.80
CA GLY A 114 4.99 18.59 2.03
C GLY A 114 4.02 17.45 2.36
N THR A 115 4.53 16.25 2.63
CA THR A 115 3.71 15.03 2.75
C THR A 115 3.18 14.83 4.16
N ARG A 116 3.89 15.32 5.18
CA ARG A 116 3.48 15.22 6.59
C ARG A 116 2.40 16.24 6.94
N THR A 117 2.53 17.44 6.38
CA THR A 117 1.50 18.49 6.42
C THR A 117 0.23 18.00 5.75
N PHE A 118 0.35 17.44 4.54
CA PHE A 118 -0.79 16.83 3.85
C PHE A 118 -1.44 15.71 4.68
N ASP A 119 -0.67 14.77 5.23
CA ASP A 119 -1.20 13.66 6.06
C ASP A 119 -1.99 14.17 7.27
N SER A 120 -1.50 15.25 7.90
CA SER A 120 -2.16 15.86 9.06
C SER A 120 -3.47 16.55 8.68
N LEU A 121 -3.46 17.36 7.62
CA LEU A 121 -4.66 18.05 7.11
C LEU A 121 -5.70 17.06 6.60
N LEU A 122 -5.26 16.00 5.90
CA LEU A 122 -6.11 14.93 5.43
C LEU A 122 -6.84 14.26 6.60
N LEU A 123 -6.09 13.89 7.64
CA LEU A 123 -6.62 13.25 8.83
C LEU A 123 -7.65 14.14 9.55
N GLU A 124 -7.35 15.43 9.68
CA GLU A 124 -8.26 16.42 10.28
C GLU A 124 -9.57 16.52 9.49
N GLN A 125 -9.47 16.73 8.17
CA GLN A 125 -10.64 16.88 7.29
C GLN A 125 -11.51 15.62 7.24
N GLU A 126 -10.91 14.44 7.10
CA GLU A 126 -11.68 13.19 7.11
C GLU A 126 -12.34 12.93 8.47
N THR A 127 -11.69 13.31 9.57
CA THR A 127 -12.26 13.19 10.92
C THR A 127 -13.46 14.12 11.08
N GLN A 128 -13.33 15.37 10.62
CA GLN A 128 -14.41 16.36 10.67
C GLN A 128 -15.60 15.96 9.79
N LEU A 129 -15.33 15.49 8.57
CA LEU A 129 -16.36 15.13 7.59
C LEU A 129 -16.93 13.73 7.78
N ALA A 130 -16.29 12.91 8.60
CA ALA A 130 -16.61 11.50 8.81
C ALA A 130 -16.68 10.66 7.51
N ARG A 131 -15.88 11.00 6.50
CA ARG A 131 -15.78 10.30 5.21
C ARG A 131 -14.41 10.50 4.56
N VAL A 132 -14.12 9.70 3.53
CA VAL A 132 -13.00 9.98 2.62
C VAL A 132 -13.27 11.25 1.80
N LEU A 133 -12.20 11.95 1.46
CA LEU A 133 -12.24 13.11 0.57
C LEU A 133 -12.48 12.71 -0.89
N THR A 134 -13.03 13.62 -1.68
CA THR A 134 -13.07 13.57 -3.13
C THR A 134 -11.72 14.02 -3.71
N LEU A 135 -11.44 13.72 -4.98
CA LEU A 135 -10.21 14.17 -5.62
C LEU A 135 -10.09 15.70 -5.67
N GLN A 136 -11.21 16.42 -5.82
CA GLN A 136 -11.21 17.88 -5.79
C GLN A 136 -10.80 18.43 -4.42
N GLU A 137 -11.30 17.84 -3.34
CA GLU A 137 -10.91 18.19 -1.97
C GLU A 137 -9.43 17.85 -1.71
N ILE A 138 -8.93 16.72 -2.24
CA ILE A 138 -7.49 16.38 -2.17
C ILE A 138 -6.65 17.43 -2.90
N ARG A 139 -7.07 17.91 -4.08
CA ARG A 139 -6.41 19.00 -4.81
C ARG A 139 -6.42 20.34 -4.07
N GLN A 140 -7.38 20.57 -3.17
CA GLN A 140 -7.38 21.75 -2.31
C GLN A 140 -6.34 21.63 -1.19
N LEU A 141 -6.13 20.42 -0.65
CA LEU A 141 -5.12 20.16 0.38
C LEU A 141 -3.70 20.09 -0.18
N PHE A 142 -3.56 19.56 -1.40
CA PHE A 142 -2.31 19.44 -2.11
C PHE A 142 -2.52 19.84 -3.57
N PRO A 143 -2.39 21.14 -3.92
CA PRO A 143 -2.52 21.58 -5.30
C PRO A 143 -1.40 20.99 -6.15
N CYS A 144 -1.64 20.83 -7.45
CA CYS A 144 -0.58 20.42 -8.36
C CYS A 144 0.57 21.46 -8.30
N PRO A 145 1.80 21.06 -7.94
CA PRO A 145 2.92 21.98 -7.92
C PRO A 145 3.27 22.47 -9.33
N ASP A 146 3.88 23.65 -9.42
CA ASP A 146 4.46 24.14 -10.66
C ASP A 146 5.53 23.17 -11.20
N GLU A 147 5.79 23.20 -12.51
CA GLU A 147 6.69 22.22 -13.15
C GLU A 147 8.06 22.12 -12.46
N GLN A 148 8.66 23.23 -12.06
CA GLN A 148 9.97 23.27 -11.39
C GLN A 148 9.97 22.64 -9.99
N ASP A 149 8.78 22.46 -9.38
CA ASP A 149 8.59 21.93 -8.03
C ASP A 149 7.98 20.52 -8.04
N ARG A 150 8.00 19.86 -9.21
CA ARG A 150 7.52 18.48 -9.37
C ARG A 150 8.66 17.48 -9.34
N ILE A 151 8.70 16.65 -8.30
CA ILE A 151 9.65 15.52 -8.20
C ILE A 151 9.44 14.50 -9.33
N THR A 152 8.24 14.41 -9.89
CA THR A 152 7.92 13.47 -10.99
C THR A 152 8.34 13.98 -12.36
N LEU A 153 8.99 15.16 -12.45
CA LEU A 153 9.45 15.73 -13.71
C LEU A 153 10.99 15.85 -13.75
N PRO A 154 11.66 15.46 -14.85
CA PRO A 154 11.06 14.84 -16.04
C PRO A 154 10.50 13.45 -15.73
N ASP A 155 9.40 13.11 -16.40
CA ASP A 155 8.77 11.80 -16.19
C ASP A 155 9.64 10.70 -16.80
N SER A 156 10.20 9.86 -15.94
CA SER A 156 11.10 8.76 -16.32
C SER A 156 10.36 7.44 -16.58
N ARG A 157 9.03 7.42 -16.45
CA ARG A 157 8.21 6.24 -16.73
C ARG A 157 8.21 5.92 -18.23
N ASN A 158 8.16 4.63 -18.54
CA ASN A 158 7.94 4.17 -19.91
C ASN A 158 6.45 3.95 -20.17
N GLU A 159 5.73 5.02 -20.51
CA GLU A 159 4.28 4.98 -20.74
C GLU A 159 3.83 4.00 -21.83
N GLN A 160 4.73 3.64 -22.76
CA GLN A 160 4.44 2.60 -23.74
C GLN A 160 4.20 1.24 -23.07
N ARG A 161 4.93 0.89 -22.00
CA ARG A 161 4.71 -0.38 -21.29
C ARG A 161 3.37 -0.42 -20.57
N ALA A 162 2.98 0.70 -19.95
CA ALA A 162 1.67 0.83 -19.32
C ALA A 162 0.55 0.66 -20.35
N ARG A 163 0.66 1.35 -21.50
CA ARG A 163 -0.29 1.20 -22.62
C ARG A 163 -0.39 -0.23 -23.12
N GLU A 164 0.75 -0.88 -23.42
CA GLU A 164 0.77 -2.24 -23.95
C GLU A 164 0.17 -3.26 -22.97
N PHE A 165 0.39 -3.08 -21.67
CA PHE A 165 -0.25 -3.90 -20.64
C PHE A 165 -1.77 -3.72 -20.65
N ARG A 166 -2.27 -2.48 -20.70
CA ARG A 166 -3.73 -2.21 -20.76
C ARG A 166 -4.38 -2.80 -22.01
N GLU A 167 -3.68 -2.72 -23.14
CA GLU A 167 -4.12 -3.28 -24.42
C GLU A 167 -4.00 -4.82 -24.49
N ASN A 168 -3.59 -5.47 -23.40
CA ASN A 168 -3.40 -6.92 -23.31
C ASN A 168 -2.40 -7.45 -24.36
N LYS A 169 -1.38 -6.65 -24.71
CA LYS A 169 -0.33 -7.09 -25.63
C LYS A 169 0.37 -8.33 -25.09
N ARG A 170 0.46 -9.37 -25.92
CA ARG A 170 1.10 -10.65 -25.56
C ARG A 170 2.54 -10.42 -25.07
N GLY A 171 2.89 -11.11 -23.99
CA GLY A 171 4.23 -11.04 -23.38
C GLY A 171 4.40 -9.89 -22.38
N THR A 172 3.42 -8.98 -22.26
CA THR A 172 3.45 -7.93 -21.24
C THR A 172 2.86 -8.40 -19.92
N PHE A 173 3.44 -7.94 -18.81
CA PHE A 173 2.98 -8.29 -17.47
C PHE A 173 3.23 -7.18 -16.46
N LEU A 174 2.67 -7.34 -15.28
CA LEU A 174 2.87 -6.46 -14.14
C LEU A 174 3.98 -7.03 -13.24
N PHE A 175 5.07 -6.29 -13.08
CA PHE A 175 6.11 -6.60 -12.10
C PHE A 175 5.78 -5.84 -10.81
N PHE A 176 5.44 -6.56 -9.76
CA PHE A 176 5.16 -5.97 -8.45
C PHE A 176 6.35 -6.18 -7.51
N GLN A 177 7.06 -5.10 -7.18
CA GLN A 177 8.06 -5.15 -6.11
C GLN A 177 7.32 -5.17 -4.76
N HIS A 178 7.19 -6.35 -4.20
CA HIS A 178 6.44 -6.60 -2.98
C HIS A 178 7.31 -6.31 -1.76
N LEU A 179 7.14 -5.14 -1.14
CA LEU A 179 7.83 -4.82 0.10
C LEU A 179 7.11 -5.47 1.30
N ARG A 180 7.85 -6.20 2.14
CA ARG A 180 7.28 -6.93 3.29
C ARG A 180 6.42 -6.02 4.17
N LYS A 181 5.16 -6.42 4.37
CA LYS A 181 4.16 -5.71 5.20
C LYS A 181 3.85 -4.27 4.78
N ALA A 182 4.19 -3.92 3.54
CA ALA A 182 3.83 -2.65 2.92
C ALA A 182 2.60 -2.76 2.00
N GLY A 183 1.69 -3.71 2.26
CA GLY A 183 0.39 -3.78 1.56
C GLY A 183 0.26 -4.73 0.39
N GLY A 184 1.24 -5.61 0.17
CA GLY A 184 1.19 -6.51 -0.99
C GLY A 184 -0.03 -7.46 -1.01
N THR A 185 -0.60 -7.85 0.14
CA THR A 185 -1.88 -8.59 0.16
C THR A 185 -3.03 -7.81 -0.48
N ASN A 186 -3.14 -6.50 -0.22
CA ASN A 186 -4.18 -5.66 -0.83
C ASN A 186 -3.98 -5.56 -2.34
N PHE A 187 -2.72 -5.42 -2.79
CA PHE A 187 -2.40 -5.40 -4.21
C PHE A 187 -2.73 -6.73 -4.90
N CYS A 188 -2.48 -7.86 -4.23
CA CYS A 188 -2.86 -9.18 -4.74
C CYS A 188 -4.38 -9.31 -4.85
N SER A 189 -5.13 -8.88 -3.83
CA SER A 189 -6.59 -8.86 -3.89
C SER A 189 -7.13 -7.94 -5.00
N LEU A 190 -6.43 -6.85 -5.30
CA LEU A 190 -6.75 -5.97 -6.43
C LEU A 190 -6.51 -6.70 -7.77
N ALA A 191 -5.36 -7.35 -7.93
CA ALA A 191 -5.04 -8.14 -9.11
C ALA A 191 -6.03 -9.32 -9.28
N GLU A 192 -6.43 -9.97 -8.19
CA GLU A 192 -7.37 -11.10 -8.22
C GLU A 192 -8.74 -10.71 -8.77
N LYS A 193 -9.19 -9.48 -8.53
CA LYS A 193 -10.47 -8.95 -9.03
C LYS A 193 -10.43 -8.53 -10.49
N ASN A 194 -9.25 -8.14 -10.98
CA ASN A 194 -9.10 -7.59 -12.33
C ASN A 194 -8.42 -8.54 -13.32
N LEU A 195 -7.82 -9.64 -12.87
CA LEU A 195 -7.20 -10.67 -13.72
C LEU A 195 -7.96 -12.01 -13.65
N PRO A 196 -8.18 -12.67 -14.81
CA PRO A 196 -8.81 -13.98 -14.83
C PRO A 196 -7.95 -15.01 -14.08
N PRO A 197 -8.55 -16.05 -13.47
CA PRO A 197 -7.81 -17.01 -12.63
C PRO A 197 -6.55 -17.64 -13.26
N PRO A 198 -6.52 -17.99 -14.56
CA PRO A 198 -5.31 -18.53 -15.20
C PRO A 198 -4.19 -17.50 -15.40
N ALA A 199 -4.51 -16.20 -15.40
CA ALA A 199 -3.56 -15.12 -15.65
C ALA A 199 -2.82 -14.65 -14.38
N LYS A 200 -3.07 -15.31 -13.24
CA LYS A 200 -2.42 -14.99 -11.97
C LYS A 200 -1.85 -16.27 -11.35
N PRO A 201 -0.66 -16.19 -10.73
CA PRO A 201 -0.13 -17.31 -9.98
C PRO A 201 -0.95 -17.51 -8.69
N ARG A 202 -0.96 -18.75 -8.19
CA ARG A 202 -1.82 -19.13 -7.05
C ARG A 202 -1.39 -18.51 -5.72
N TYR A 203 -0.10 -18.26 -5.54
CA TYR A 203 0.46 -17.80 -4.27
C TYR A 203 0.69 -16.28 -4.29
N TYR A 204 -0.27 -15.50 -3.79
CA TYR A 204 -0.17 -14.05 -3.56
C TYR A 204 0.47 -13.26 -4.73
N CYS A 205 0.04 -13.52 -5.96
CA CYS A 205 0.59 -12.88 -7.17
C CYS A 205 2.11 -13.00 -7.36
N MET A 206 2.79 -13.84 -6.58
CA MET A 206 4.19 -14.21 -6.74
C MET A 206 4.30 -15.38 -7.71
N PRO A 207 5.39 -15.45 -8.50
CA PRO A 207 5.64 -16.59 -9.35
C PRO A 207 5.49 -17.89 -8.55
N ASP A 208 4.79 -18.84 -9.16
CA ASP A 208 4.35 -20.05 -8.49
C ASP A 208 5.56 -20.77 -7.85
N MET A 209 5.32 -21.42 -6.71
CA MET A 209 6.26 -22.34 -6.08
C MET A 209 6.72 -23.40 -7.10
N GLU A 210 5.90 -23.73 -8.10
CA GLU A 210 6.24 -24.57 -9.26
C GLU A 210 7.45 -24.07 -10.05
N TRP A 211 7.73 -22.76 -10.10
CA TRP A 211 8.93 -22.26 -10.78
C TRP A 211 10.21 -22.65 -10.05
N THR A 212 10.12 -22.94 -8.76
CA THR A 212 11.25 -23.15 -7.84
C THR A 212 11.23 -24.52 -7.17
N ASP A 213 10.61 -25.53 -7.81
CA ASP A 213 10.45 -26.89 -7.25
C ASP A 213 9.90 -26.90 -5.82
N ASN A 214 8.98 -25.98 -5.54
CA ASN A 214 8.39 -25.73 -4.23
C ASN A 214 9.34 -25.26 -3.14
N GLN A 215 10.40 -24.52 -3.47
CA GLN A 215 11.34 -24.03 -2.44
C GLN A 215 11.40 -22.51 -2.25
N ARG A 216 11.00 -21.65 -3.22
CA ARG A 216 11.29 -20.19 -3.18
C ARG A 216 10.37 -19.30 -4.03
N ALA A 217 9.05 -19.25 -3.80
CA ALA A 217 8.21 -18.27 -4.51
C ALA A 217 8.64 -16.82 -4.22
N GLY A 218 8.64 -15.97 -5.26
CA GLY A 218 8.89 -14.53 -5.13
C GLY A 218 10.36 -14.11 -5.10
N TYR A 219 11.29 -14.99 -5.50
CA TYR A 219 12.71 -14.68 -5.73
C TYR A 219 12.95 -14.54 -7.24
N LEU A 220 12.94 -13.31 -7.76
CA LEU A 220 13.13 -13.03 -9.20
C LEU A 220 14.58 -12.71 -9.60
N HIS A 221 15.50 -12.41 -8.68
CA HIS A 221 16.93 -12.27 -8.98
C HIS A 221 17.60 -13.59 -9.34
N ASP A 222 17.08 -14.71 -8.84
CA ASP A 222 17.60 -16.05 -9.18
C ASP A 222 17.42 -16.39 -10.69
N TRP A 223 16.69 -15.57 -11.45
CA TRP A 223 16.34 -15.81 -12.85
C TRP A 223 16.81 -14.68 -13.78
N SER A 224 17.30 -15.03 -14.97
CA SER A 224 17.56 -14.04 -16.03
C SER A 224 16.24 -13.46 -16.56
N ASN A 225 16.31 -12.31 -17.24
CA ASN A 225 15.12 -11.70 -17.82
C ASN A 225 14.47 -12.58 -18.89
N GLU A 226 15.28 -13.24 -19.72
CA GLU A 226 14.81 -14.16 -20.75
C GLU A 226 14.01 -15.30 -20.14
N GLU A 227 14.48 -15.81 -18.99
CA GLU A 227 13.83 -16.89 -18.28
C GLU A 227 12.53 -16.45 -17.60
N ILE A 228 12.51 -15.25 -17.00
CA ILE A 228 11.28 -14.63 -16.48
C ILE A 228 10.25 -14.48 -17.60
N ILE A 229 10.64 -13.90 -18.74
CA ILE A 229 9.76 -13.70 -19.91
C ILE A 229 9.20 -15.04 -20.40
N ARG A 230 10.07 -16.03 -20.63
CA ARG A 230 9.68 -17.37 -21.09
C ARG A 230 8.69 -18.04 -20.15
N ARG A 231 8.89 -17.90 -18.82
CA ARG A 231 7.99 -18.48 -17.81
C ARG A 231 6.66 -17.75 -17.72
N MET A 232 6.66 -16.42 -17.80
CA MET A 232 5.42 -15.64 -17.86
C MET A 232 4.59 -16.02 -19.09
N GLU A 233 5.22 -16.12 -20.25
CA GLU A 233 4.57 -16.51 -21.50
C GLU A 233 4.01 -17.94 -21.47
N SER A 234 4.81 -18.91 -21.00
CA SER A 234 4.39 -20.32 -20.94
C SER A 234 3.31 -20.58 -19.88
N SER A 235 3.33 -19.85 -18.77
CA SER A 235 2.31 -19.96 -17.72
C SER A 235 1.03 -19.19 -18.07
N GLY A 236 1.09 -18.23 -19.01
CA GLY A 236 0.01 -17.31 -19.31
C GLY A 236 -0.23 -16.26 -18.22
N TYR A 237 0.72 -16.10 -17.29
CA TYR A 237 0.61 -15.14 -16.19
C TYR A 237 0.79 -13.70 -16.67
N ARG A 238 0.10 -12.79 -15.99
CA ARG A 238 0.13 -11.35 -16.25
C ARG A 238 0.61 -10.53 -15.07
N ILE A 239 1.01 -11.19 -13.99
CA ILE A 239 1.60 -10.55 -12.82
C ILE A 239 2.71 -11.44 -12.24
N ALA A 240 3.80 -10.81 -11.83
CA ALA A 240 4.91 -11.44 -11.13
C ALA A 240 5.33 -10.55 -9.95
N GLY A 241 5.29 -11.11 -8.75
CA GLY A 241 5.79 -10.47 -7.53
C GLY A 241 7.25 -10.82 -7.22
N ASN A 242 8.05 -9.82 -6.86
CA ASN A 242 9.36 -9.99 -6.21
C ASN A 242 9.24 -9.56 -4.74
N GLU A 243 9.30 -10.49 -3.78
CA GLU A 243 9.11 -10.17 -2.36
C GLU A 243 10.40 -10.16 -1.55
N TRP A 244 11.32 -11.08 -1.87
CA TRP A 244 12.38 -11.43 -0.95
C TRP A 244 13.72 -10.77 -1.26
N GLU A 245 13.81 -10.12 -2.40
CA GLU A 245 15.06 -9.62 -2.96
C GLU A 245 15.00 -8.12 -3.19
N ASN A 246 16.18 -7.54 -3.42
CA ASN A 246 16.26 -6.17 -3.89
C ASN A 246 15.60 -6.05 -5.28
N PHE A 247 15.61 -4.86 -5.85
CA PHE A 247 15.22 -4.65 -7.24
C PHE A 247 16.50 -4.48 -8.08
N ASP A 248 16.83 -5.46 -8.92
CA ASP A 248 17.96 -5.39 -9.86
C ASP A 248 17.77 -4.24 -10.86
N VAL A 249 18.32 -3.07 -10.53
CA VAL A 249 18.12 -1.82 -11.30
C VAL A 249 18.66 -1.95 -12.72
N ALA A 250 19.78 -2.64 -12.88
CA ALA A 250 20.46 -2.79 -14.16
C ALA A 250 19.68 -3.68 -15.12
N ARG A 251 19.02 -4.71 -14.59
CA ARG A 251 18.39 -5.76 -15.40
C ARG A 251 16.87 -5.66 -15.44
N HIS A 252 16.19 -5.53 -14.31
CA HIS A 252 14.73 -5.67 -14.28
C HIS A 252 14.01 -4.63 -15.14
N PHE A 253 14.55 -3.41 -15.28
CA PHE A 253 13.97 -2.41 -16.17
C PHE A 253 14.02 -2.76 -17.65
N GLU A 254 14.68 -3.83 -18.09
CA GLU A 254 14.62 -4.32 -19.47
C GLU A 254 13.40 -5.21 -19.73
N LEU A 255 12.73 -5.71 -18.68
CA LEU A 255 11.54 -6.57 -18.82
C LEU A 255 10.40 -5.81 -19.53
N PRO A 256 9.55 -6.51 -20.31
CA PRO A 256 8.35 -5.95 -20.93
C PRO A 256 7.22 -5.78 -19.88
N ALA A 257 7.51 -5.07 -18.79
CA ALA A 257 6.67 -5.05 -17.61
C ALA A 257 6.24 -3.65 -17.18
N VAL A 258 5.04 -3.55 -16.63
CA VAL A 258 4.60 -2.42 -15.82
C VAL A 258 5.11 -2.63 -14.40
N PHE A 259 6.00 -1.77 -13.94
CA PHE A 259 6.51 -1.77 -12.57
C PHE A 259 5.57 -1.07 -11.59
N ALA A 260 5.21 -1.78 -10.53
CA ALA A 260 4.42 -1.27 -9.41
C ALA A 260 5.07 -1.63 -8.07
N THR A 261 4.86 -0.77 -7.07
CA THR A 261 5.25 -1.02 -5.68
C THR A 261 4.29 -0.30 -4.73
N SER A 262 4.37 -0.63 -3.44
CA SER A 262 3.61 0.03 -2.39
C SER A 262 4.48 0.34 -1.17
N PHE A 263 4.26 1.50 -0.58
CA PHE A 263 4.94 2.00 0.61
C PHE A 263 3.96 2.10 1.77
N ARG A 264 4.51 1.93 2.97
CA ARG A 264 3.85 2.13 4.26
C ARG A 264 4.84 2.81 5.19
N LYS A 265 4.38 3.62 6.17
CA LYS A 265 5.27 4.21 7.19
C LYS A 265 6.25 3.15 7.73
N PRO A 266 7.56 3.41 7.75
CA PRO A 266 8.57 2.43 8.13
C PRO A 266 8.31 1.77 9.50
N LEU A 267 7.96 2.56 10.52
CA LEU A 267 7.61 2.04 11.85
C LEU A 267 6.35 1.19 11.84
N ASP A 268 5.27 1.66 11.19
CA ASP A 268 4.02 0.90 11.07
C ASP A 268 4.24 -0.45 10.38
N ARG A 269 5.10 -0.47 9.36
CA ARG A 269 5.53 -1.69 8.68
C ARG A 269 6.31 -2.61 9.63
N ALA A 270 7.28 -2.08 10.38
CA ALA A 270 8.07 -2.85 11.34
C ALA A 270 7.19 -3.47 12.45
N LEU A 271 6.27 -2.70 13.00
CA LEU A 271 5.30 -3.17 14.00
C LEU A 271 4.33 -4.21 13.42
N SER A 272 3.88 -4.01 12.19
CA SER A 272 3.08 -5.00 11.46
C SER A 272 3.85 -6.31 11.25
N GLN A 273 5.15 -6.25 10.97
CA GLN A 273 6.01 -7.44 10.89
C GLN A 273 6.16 -8.13 12.26
N PHE A 274 6.40 -7.36 13.32
CA PHE A 274 6.50 -7.90 14.69
C PHE A 274 5.22 -8.61 15.10
N ARG A 275 4.06 -7.97 14.91
CA ARG A 275 2.75 -8.55 15.17
C ARG A 275 2.58 -9.87 14.43
N PHE A 276 2.83 -9.86 13.12
CA PHE A 276 2.64 -11.02 12.27
C PHE A 276 3.51 -12.22 12.67
N GLU A 277 4.78 -11.98 12.98
CA GLU A 277 5.68 -13.08 13.36
C GLU A 277 5.42 -13.55 14.79
N CYS A 278 5.29 -12.59 15.71
CA CYS A 278 5.43 -12.83 17.15
C CYS A 278 4.14 -12.74 17.93
N ILE A 279 3.12 -12.00 17.51
CA ILE A 279 1.84 -11.98 18.22
C ILE A 279 0.83 -12.96 17.64
N GLU A 280 0.86 -13.17 16.32
CA GLU A 280 -0.01 -14.12 15.64
C GLU A 280 0.50 -15.59 15.70
N ASP A 281 1.38 -15.88 16.67
CA ASP A 281 1.92 -17.22 17.00
C ASP A 281 2.49 -18.02 15.81
N ARG A 282 3.07 -17.35 14.81
CA ARG A 282 3.74 -17.98 13.66
C ARG A 282 5.16 -18.47 13.96
N GLY A 283 5.38 -18.99 15.17
CA GLY A 283 6.64 -19.61 15.59
C GLY A 283 7.67 -18.68 16.22
N CYS A 284 7.44 -17.36 16.28
CA CYS A 284 8.33 -16.46 17.02
C CYS A 284 8.11 -16.58 18.54
N LYS A 285 9.22 -16.83 19.25
CA LYS A 285 9.28 -16.99 20.71
C LYS A 285 9.48 -15.68 21.47
N ILE A 286 9.78 -14.58 20.77
CA ILE A 286 10.10 -13.28 21.37
C ILE A 286 8.85 -12.42 21.30
N LYS A 287 8.15 -12.26 22.44
CA LYS A 287 6.91 -11.46 22.52
C LYS A 287 7.15 -10.00 22.94
N ASP A 288 8.41 -9.63 23.13
CA ASP A 288 8.85 -8.29 23.51
C ASP A 288 9.49 -7.61 22.29
N VAL A 289 8.94 -6.47 21.89
CA VAL A 289 9.37 -5.72 20.71
C VAL A 289 10.82 -5.24 20.83
N HIS A 290 11.28 -4.89 22.03
CA HIS A 290 12.66 -4.43 22.29
C HIS A 290 13.66 -5.52 21.91
N ARG A 291 13.47 -6.71 22.48
CA ARG A 291 14.32 -7.88 22.24
C ARG A 291 14.19 -8.41 20.82
N TRP A 292 13.02 -8.25 20.20
CA TRP A 292 12.81 -8.65 18.80
C TRP A 292 13.56 -7.71 17.87
N TRP A 293 13.41 -6.40 18.02
CA TRP A 293 14.03 -5.40 17.14
C TRP A 293 15.56 -5.52 17.12
N ASP A 294 16.19 -5.75 18.26
CA ASP A 294 17.64 -5.94 18.39
C ASP A 294 18.19 -7.09 17.53
N LYS A 295 17.34 -8.08 17.24
CA LYS A 295 17.68 -9.24 16.39
C LYS A 295 17.25 -9.05 14.93
N ARG A 296 16.47 -8.02 14.62
CA ARG A 296 15.86 -7.77 13.31
C ARG A 296 16.54 -6.68 12.51
N GLN A 297 17.87 -6.72 12.57
CA GLN A 297 18.75 -5.90 11.77
C GLN A 297 18.49 -6.02 10.25
N ASP A 298 17.80 -7.07 9.79
CA ASP A 298 17.43 -7.30 8.39
C ASP A 298 16.30 -6.38 7.92
N LEU A 299 15.58 -5.78 8.86
CA LEU A 299 14.46 -4.87 8.59
C LEU A 299 14.87 -3.39 8.50
N TYR A 300 16.15 -3.09 8.74
CA TYR A 300 16.64 -1.71 8.81
C TYR A 300 16.80 -1.15 7.40
N ASN A 301 16.25 0.03 7.16
CA ASN A 301 16.30 0.74 5.89
C ASN A 301 16.05 -0.19 4.68
N VAL A 302 15.02 -1.04 4.80
CA VAL A 302 14.74 -2.12 3.84
C VAL A 302 14.26 -1.55 2.51
N TYR A 303 13.50 -0.46 2.49
CA TYR A 303 13.06 0.16 1.24
C TYR A 303 14.26 0.75 0.50
N THR A 304 15.09 1.55 1.19
CA THR A 304 16.30 2.11 0.57
C THR A 304 17.21 0.99 0.07
N LYS A 305 17.40 -0.07 0.85
CA LYS A 305 18.18 -1.24 0.42
C LYS A 305 17.58 -1.90 -0.82
N THR A 306 16.27 -2.11 -0.87
CA THR A 306 15.61 -2.77 -2.01
C THR A 306 15.82 -1.98 -3.29
N PHE A 307 15.61 -0.67 -3.27
CA PHE A 307 15.66 0.15 -4.50
C PHE A 307 17.06 0.67 -4.84
N ALA A 308 18.00 0.69 -3.89
CA ALA A 308 19.39 1.02 -4.17
C ALA A 308 20.22 -0.16 -4.66
N ASP A 309 19.70 -1.39 -4.49
CA ASP A 309 20.35 -2.67 -4.77
C ASP A 309 21.87 -2.69 -4.45
N PRO A 310 22.24 -2.46 -3.18
CA PRO A 310 23.64 -2.31 -2.82
C PRO A 310 24.37 -3.65 -2.92
N PRO A 311 25.70 -3.63 -3.17
CA PRO A 311 26.50 -4.85 -3.24
C PRO A 311 26.46 -5.63 -1.91
N ILE A 312 26.71 -6.93 -1.99
CA ILE A 312 26.78 -7.82 -0.82
C ILE A 312 27.79 -7.25 0.19
N GLY A 313 27.39 -7.19 1.47
CA GLY A 313 28.22 -6.66 2.56
C GLY A 313 28.02 -5.16 2.85
N ALA A 314 27.26 -4.43 2.02
CA ALA A 314 27.00 -3.00 2.22
C ALA A 314 26.12 -2.64 3.43
N ARG A 315 25.66 -3.62 4.22
CA ARG A 315 24.71 -3.42 5.34
C ARG A 315 25.17 -2.37 6.34
N GLN A 316 26.47 -2.29 6.61
CA GLN A 316 27.05 -1.35 7.56
C GLN A 316 26.82 0.12 7.16
N PHE A 317 26.73 0.40 5.86
CA PHE A 317 26.58 1.75 5.31
C PHE A 317 25.17 2.32 5.49
N PHE A 318 24.17 1.48 5.82
CA PHE A 318 22.81 1.92 6.13
C PHE A 318 22.66 2.39 7.58
N ARG A 319 23.76 2.49 8.36
CA ARG A 319 23.78 2.92 9.76
C ARG A 319 24.84 3.97 10.00
N GLY A 320 24.66 4.78 11.05
CA GLY A 320 25.72 5.67 11.52
C GLY A 320 26.15 6.75 10.51
N SER A 321 27.45 7.05 10.48
CA SER A 321 28.03 8.25 9.88
C SER A 321 28.55 8.09 8.44
N TYR A 322 28.13 7.04 7.71
CA TYR A 322 28.52 6.81 6.29
C TYR A 322 27.80 7.73 5.31
N ALA A 323 27.95 9.05 5.49
CA ALA A 323 27.21 10.08 4.77
C ALA A 323 27.31 9.93 3.24
N LYS A 324 28.52 9.63 2.72
CA LYS A 324 28.76 9.51 1.28
C LYS A 324 28.03 8.31 0.67
N GLU A 325 28.12 7.15 1.30
CA GLU A 325 27.46 5.93 0.85
C GLU A 325 25.93 6.05 0.95
N ARG A 326 25.43 6.63 2.05
CA ARG A 326 24.00 6.88 2.26
C ARG A 326 23.42 7.81 1.19
N ARG A 327 24.13 8.88 0.82
CA ARG A 327 23.77 9.74 -0.32
C ARG A 327 23.63 8.94 -1.60
N LYS A 328 24.64 8.13 -1.95
CA LYS A 328 24.65 7.32 -3.17
C LYS A 328 23.48 6.33 -3.22
N PHE A 329 23.20 5.65 -2.10
CA PHE A 329 22.06 4.72 -2.04
C PHE A 329 20.73 5.45 -2.15
N MET A 330 20.59 6.61 -1.52
CA MET A 330 19.38 7.43 -1.64
C MET A 330 19.16 7.89 -3.09
N GLU A 331 20.21 8.40 -3.75
CA GLU A 331 20.17 8.77 -5.16
C GLU A 331 19.68 7.61 -6.05
N THR A 332 20.29 6.43 -5.90
CA THR A 332 19.94 5.24 -6.69
C THR A 332 18.51 4.77 -6.41
N ALA A 333 18.08 4.80 -5.15
CA ALA A 333 16.74 4.40 -4.76
C ALA A 333 15.67 5.34 -5.34
N ILE A 334 15.92 6.65 -5.35
CA ILE A 334 15.01 7.65 -5.92
C ILE A 334 14.96 7.52 -7.45
N ASP A 335 16.11 7.36 -8.10
CA ASP A 335 16.17 7.15 -9.56
C ASP A 335 15.39 5.90 -9.97
N THR A 336 15.58 4.80 -9.23
CA THR A 336 14.83 3.56 -9.43
C THR A 336 13.33 3.80 -9.24
N LEU A 337 12.92 4.42 -8.13
CA LEU A 337 11.51 4.63 -7.82
C LEU A 337 10.82 5.56 -8.84
N SER A 338 11.53 6.56 -9.36
CA SER A 338 10.98 7.50 -10.36
C SER A 338 10.45 6.77 -11.61
N LYS A 339 11.13 5.67 -12.00
CA LYS A 339 10.80 4.85 -13.17
C LYS A 339 9.64 3.89 -12.95
N PHE A 340 9.19 3.68 -11.70
CA PHE A 340 8.02 2.86 -11.42
C PHE A 340 6.77 3.55 -11.92
N HIS A 341 5.92 2.82 -12.65
CA HIS A 341 4.66 3.37 -13.18
C HIS A 341 3.69 3.68 -12.04
N LEU A 342 3.64 2.79 -11.05
CA LEU A 342 2.75 2.90 -9.90
C LEU A 342 3.51 2.80 -8.59
N VAL A 343 3.39 3.82 -7.76
CA VAL A 343 3.94 3.88 -6.39
C VAL A 343 2.76 4.20 -5.48
N ILE A 344 2.24 3.19 -4.78
CA ILE A 344 1.04 3.35 -3.95
C ILE A 344 1.43 3.63 -2.51
N CYS A 345 0.74 4.58 -1.86
CA CYS A 345 0.87 4.83 -0.43
C CYS A 345 -0.25 4.10 0.33
N MET A 346 0.11 3.20 1.25
CA MET A 346 -0.88 2.42 2.01
C MET A 346 -1.74 3.28 2.91
N GLU A 347 -1.21 4.39 3.43
CA GLU A 347 -1.97 5.35 4.23
C GLU A 347 -3.08 6.03 3.39
N TRP A 348 -2.90 6.09 2.08
CA TRP A 348 -3.75 6.82 1.13
C TRP A 348 -4.33 5.89 0.05
N LEU A 349 -4.42 4.59 0.33
CA LEU A 349 -4.81 3.56 -0.65
C LEU A 349 -6.17 3.83 -1.30
N ALA A 350 -7.12 4.39 -0.53
CA ALA A 350 -8.45 4.75 -1.02
C ALA A 350 -8.42 5.79 -2.16
N TYR A 351 -7.33 6.54 -2.31
CA TYR A 351 -7.15 7.56 -3.34
C TYR A 351 -6.39 7.04 -4.57
N ALA A 352 -5.89 5.80 -4.54
CA ALA A 352 -5.06 5.25 -5.62
C ALA A 352 -5.86 4.85 -6.87
N GLY A 353 -7.20 4.92 -6.83
CA GLY A 353 -8.09 4.49 -7.90
C GLY A 353 -7.73 5.05 -9.29
N PRO A 354 -7.69 6.38 -9.46
CA PRO A 354 -7.35 7.00 -10.75
C PRO A 354 -5.98 6.53 -11.29
N LEU A 355 -4.97 6.43 -10.42
CA LEU A 355 -3.63 5.95 -10.79
C LEU A 355 -3.65 4.48 -11.27
N VAL A 356 -4.42 3.63 -10.57
CA VAL A 356 -4.54 2.21 -10.92
C VAL A 356 -5.26 2.04 -12.25
N THR A 357 -6.36 2.75 -12.47
CA THR A 357 -7.11 2.68 -13.73
C THR A 357 -6.28 3.21 -14.89
N SER A 358 -5.61 4.34 -14.73
CA SER A 358 -4.82 4.93 -15.82
C SER A 358 -3.60 4.08 -16.19
N VAL A 359 -2.90 3.50 -15.21
CA VAL A 359 -1.69 2.72 -15.46
C VAL A 359 -2.03 1.30 -15.89
N LEU A 360 -2.95 0.63 -15.17
CA LEU A 360 -3.22 -0.81 -15.31
C LEU A 360 -4.49 -1.14 -16.08
N GLY A 361 -5.39 -0.17 -16.31
CA GLY A 361 -6.68 -0.41 -16.96
C GLY A 361 -7.62 -1.28 -16.12
N TRP A 362 -7.48 -1.21 -14.79
CA TRP A 362 -8.27 -1.98 -13.85
C TRP A 362 -9.44 -1.15 -13.33
N ASP A 363 -10.65 -1.73 -13.41
CA ASP A 363 -11.91 -1.05 -13.08
C ASP A 363 -12.51 -1.50 -11.75
N ASP A 364 -12.26 -2.75 -11.32
CA ASP A 364 -12.68 -3.20 -9.99
C ASP A 364 -11.67 -2.75 -8.94
N LEU A 365 -11.89 -1.51 -8.48
CA LEU A 365 -11.08 -0.84 -7.46
C LEU A 365 -11.55 -1.14 -6.04
N SER A 366 -12.53 -2.04 -5.85
CA SER A 366 -13.12 -2.28 -4.53
C SER A 366 -12.08 -2.79 -3.52
N ALA A 367 -11.01 -3.45 -3.94
CA ALA A 367 -9.89 -3.84 -3.06
C ALA A 367 -9.09 -2.65 -2.48
N LEU A 368 -9.10 -1.49 -3.13
CA LEU A 368 -8.48 -0.26 -2.63
C LEU A 368 -9.35 0.41 -1.56
N MET A 369 -10.67 0.28 -1.71
CA MET A 369 -11.66 0.83 -0.78
C MET A 369 -11.92 -0.10 0.41
N THR A 370 -11.73 -1.41 0.22
CA THR A 370 -11.89 -2.39 1.28
C THR A 370 -10.67 -2.33 2.19
N ARG A 371 -10.81 -1.59 3.28
CA ARG A 371 -9.81 -1.53 4.36
C ARG A 371 -9.85 -2.82 5.17
N VAL A 372 -9.30 -3.88 4.58
CA VAL A 372 -9.12 -5.16 5.26
C VAL A 372 -7.82 -5.04 6.05
N ARG A 373 -7.83 -5.17 7.39
CA ARG A 373 -6.58 -5.54 8.06
C ARG A 373 -6.09 -6.81 7.38
N PRO A 374 -4.81 -6.92 7.00
CA PRO A 374 -4.29 -8.21 6.62
C PRO A 374 -4.63 -9.21 7.74
N HIS A 375 -5.30 -10.31 7.39
CA HIS A 375 -5.64 -11.43 8.28
C HIS A 375 -6.91 -11.34 9.18
N ILE A 376 -7.87 -10.42 8.97
CA ILE A 376 -9.18 -10.45 9.69
C ILE A 376 -9.89 -11.81 9.57
N GLY A 377 -9.73 -12.51 8.43
CA GLY A 377 -10.32 -13.84 8.24
C GLY A 377 -9.68 -14.94 9.10
N GLN A 378 -8.47 -14.75 9.61
CA GLN A 378 -7.70 -15.78 10.33
C GLN A 378 -7.63 -15.56 11.84
N ALA A 379 -7.80 -14.33 12.33
CA ALA A 379 -7.84 -14.03 13.76
C ALA A 379 -9.23 -13.50 14.19
N LYS A 380 -10.12 -14.39 14.62
CA LYS A 380 -11.30 -14.04 15.43
C LYS A 380 -10.85 -13.61 16.84
N ARG A 381 -10.09 -12.53 16.99
CA ARG A 381 -9.66 -12.07 18.33
C ARG A 381 -10.15 -10.63 18.56
N ASP A 382 -10.74 -10.47 19.74
CA ASP A 382 -11.26 -9.23 20.30
C ASP A 382 -10.06 -8.41 20.82
N ASP A 383 -9.33 -7.76 19.90
CA ASP A 383 -8.14 -6.95 20.20
C ASP A 383 -8.46 -5.45 20.32
N GLY A 384 -9.74 -5.12 20.55
CA GLY A 384 -10.19 -3.75 20.85
C GLY A 384 -10.19 -2.77 19.67
N GLN A 385 -10.23 -3.27 18.43
CA GLN A 385 -10.13 -2.43 17.23
C GLN A 385 -11.34 -2.65 16.29
N ASP A 386 -12.24 -1.65 16.26
CA ASP A 386 -13.48 -1.66 15.49
C ASP A 386 -13.27 -1.58 13.96
N LYS A 387 -14.14 -2.26 13.21
CA LYS A 387 -14.33 -2.00 11.77
C LYS A 387 -14.87 -0.59 11.62
N ASN A 388 -14.14 0.26 10.90
CA ASN A 388 -14.48 1.67 10.77
C ASN A 388 -14.60 2.06 9.29
N ALA A 389 -15.66 2.79 8.94
CA ALA A 389 -15.92 3.35 7.62
C ALA A 389 -15.16 4.67 7.33
N LEU A 390 -14.47 5.24 8.33
CA LEU A 390 -13.67 6.45 8.22
C LEU A 390 -12.37 6.14 7.47
N GLY A 391 -11.98 7.04 6.56
CA GLY A 391 -10.80 6.98 5.69
C GLY A 391 -9.44 6.84 6.39
N SER A 392 -8.38 7.52 5.95
CA SER A 392 -7.01 7.44 6.52
C SER A 392 -6.96 7.49 8.06
N ALA A 393 -7.92 8.18 8.69
CA ALA A 393 -8.20 8.16 10.14
C ALA A 393 -8.31 6.76 10.78
N SER A 394 -8.68 5.73 10.02
CA SER A 394 -8.78 4.35 10.51
C SER A 394 -7.49 3.54 10.43
N ILE A 395 -6.47 3.95 9.66
CA ILE A 395 -5.22 3.18 9.59
C ILE A 395 -4.49 3.22 10.93
N LYS A 396 -4.55 4.36 11.62
CA LYS A 396 -4.12 4.49 13.03
C LYS A 396 -4.88 3.53 13.96
N LYS A 397 -6.16 3.23 13.69
CA LYS A 397 -6.98 2.28 14.46
C LYS A 397 -6.86 0.81 14.01
N ALA A 398 -6.30 0.53 12.84
CA ALA A 398 -6.16 -0.81 12.26
C ALA A 398 -4.76 -1.43 12.46
N SER A 399 -3.82 -0.63 12.99
CA SER A 399 -2.46 -0.98 13.35
C SER A 399 -2.19 -0.52 14.78
N TRP A 400 -1.08 -0.94 15.39
CA TRP A 400 -0.59 -0.22 16.57
C TRP A 400 -0.11 1.16 16.13
N VAL A 401 -0.48 2.19 16.89
CA VAL A 401 0.11 3.52 16.79
C VAL A 401 1.48 3.45 17.45
N PRO A 402 2.59 3.70 16.72
CA PRO A 402 3.92 3.54 17.28
C PRO A 402 4.15 4.32 18.58
N GLU A 403 3.65 5.55 18.65
CA GLU A 403 3.76 6.44 19.82
C GLU A 403 2.98 5.92 21.05
N GLU A 404 1.94 5.10 20.85
CA GLU A 404 1.16 4.51 21.94
C GLU A 404 1.73 3.15 22.38
N TYR A 405 2.35 2.43 21.46
CA TYR A 405 2.82 1.05 21.69
C TYR A 405 4.29 0.97 22.16
N LEU A 406 5.13 1.90 21.70
CA LEU A 406 6.56 1.92 22.02
C LEU A 406 6.83 2.95 23.12
N ASP A 407 7.73 2.62 24.04
CA ASP A 407 8.32 3.66 24.89
C ASP A 407 9.23 4.60 24.08
N ALA A 408 9.58 5.74 24.69
CA ALA A 408 10.34 6.78 24.00
C ALA A 408 11.72 6.30 23.49
N ASP A 409 12.39 5.43 24.25
CA ASP A 409 13.72 4.94 23.90
C ASP A 409 13.64 3.97 22.71
N GLN A 410 12.67 3.05 22.74
CA GLN A 410 12.46 2.10 21.65
C GLN A 410 11.92 2.79 20.40
N TYR A 411 11.01 3.75 20.54
CA TYR A 411 10.52 4.57 19.43
C TYR A 411 11.69 5.27 18.74
N LYS A 412 12.53 5.95 19.52
CA LYS A 412 13.71 6.65 19.01
C LYS A 412 14.66 5.69 18.29
N LYS A 413 15.00 4.58 18.93
CA LYS A 413 15.89 3.55 18.37
C LYS A 413 15.38 3.01 17.03
N MET A 414 14.12 2.58 16.98
CA MET A 414 13.52 2.06 15.75
C MET A 414 13.44 3.11 14.66
N SER A 415 13.11 4.35 15.00
CA SER A 415 13.06 5.46 14.04
C SER A 415 14.43 5.73 13.43
N GLU A 416 15.48 5.82 14.26
CA GLU A 416 16.85 6.06 13.79
C GLU A 416 17.38 4.92 12.92
N ASP A 417 17.06 3.66 13.27
CA ASP A 417 17.37 2.48 12.46
C ASP A 417 16.65 2.46 11.09
N LEU A 418 15.60 3.27 10.93
CA LEU A 418 14.74 3.38 9.74
C LEU A 418 14.80 4.75 9.05
N ALA A 419 15.73 5.63 9.44
CA ALA A 419 15.74 7.03 8.98
C ALA A 419 15.89 7.21 7.45
N LEU A 420 16.54 6.29 6.74
CA LEU A 420 16.61 6.36 5.27
C LEU A 420 15.30 5.93 4.62
N ASP A 421 14.62 4.93 5.19
CA ASP A 421 13.28 4.54 4.74
C ASP A 421 12.27 5.67 4.97
N GLU A 422 12.42 6.48 6.02
CA GLU A 422 11.59 7.68 6.25
C GLU A 422 11.75 8.70 5.12
N ILE A 423 12.98 9.02 4.71
CA ILE A 423 13.23 9.90 3.54
C ILE A 423 12.59 9.33 2.29
N LEU A 424 12.86 8.06 1.97
CA LEU A 424 12.38 7.45 0.73
C LEU A 424 10.85 7.30 0.73
N THR A 425 10.23 7.09 1.89
CA THR A 425 8.77 7.05 2.03
C THR A 425 8.16 8.43 1.76
N ASP A 426 8.74 9.51 2.28
CA ASP A 426 8.24 10.87 2.01
C ASP A 426 8.44 11.26 0.53
N VAL A 427 9.53 10.81 -0.10
CA VAL A 427 9.71 10.91 -1.57
C VAL A 427 8.63 10.13 -2.33
N ALA A 428 8.40 8.86 -1.97
CA ALA A 428 7.39 8.01 -2.61
C ALA A 428 5.98 8.60 -2.50
N ARG A 429 5.67 9.18 -1.34
CA ARG A 429 4.41 9.89 -1.07
C ARG A 429 4.26 11.14 -1.92
N ARG A 430 5.31 11.94 -2.05
CA ARG A 430 5.30 13.12 -2.92
C ARG A 430 5.05 12.73 -4.37
N MET A 431 5.72 11.67 -4.86
CA MET A 431 5.47 11.12 -6.20
C MET A 431 4.02 10.65 -6.37
N PHE A 432 3.46 9.96 -5.37
CA PHE A 432 2.05 9.54 -5.39
C PHE A 432 1.11 10.74 -5.49
N LEU A 433 1.29 11.77 -4.66
CA LEU A 433 0.43 12.95 -4.64
C LEU A 433 0.53 13.72 -5.96
N GLU A 434 1.74 14.00 -6.44
CA GLU A 434 1.92 14.70 -7.71
C GLU A 434 1.26 13.96 -8.86
N ARG A 435 1.44 12.64 -8.98
CA ARG A 435 0.74 11.84 -10.01
C ARG A 435 -0.77 11.92 -9.83
N LEU A 436 -1.26 11.85 -8.59
CA LEU A 436 -2.70 11.91 -8.29
C LEU A 436 -3.31 13.26 -8.66
N VAL A 437 -2.66 14.38 -8.35
CA VAL A 437 -3.28 15.71 -8.48
C VAL A 437 -2.97 16.41 -9.80
N CYS A 438 -1.82 16.13 -10.41
CA CYS A 438 -1.33 16.81 -11.61
C CYS A 438 -1.71 16.12 -12.93
N GLU A 439 -2.11 14.85 -12.90
CA GLU A 439 -2.59 14.17 -14.10
C GLU A 439 -4.04 14.58 -14.40
N ASN A 440 -4.35 14.71 -15.69
CA ASN A 440 -5.69 14.97 -16.17
C ASN A 440 -6.43 13.63 -16.32
N TRP A 441 -7.30 13.34 -15.37
CA TRP A 441 -8.10 12.11 -15.33
C TRP A 441 -9.40 12.18 -16.14
N GLU A 442 -9.71 13.33 -16.74
CA GLU A 442 -10.95 13.59 -17.48
C GLU A 442 -10.82 13.28 -19.01
N GLN A 443 -9.95 12.34 -19.39
CA GLN A 443 -9.83 11.82 -20.76
C GLN A 443 -10.33 10.39 -20.80
#